data_AF-A0AAD6SJA0-F1
#
_entry.id   AF-A0AAD6SJA0-F1
#
_cell.length_a   1.000
_cell.length_b   1.000
_cell.length_c   1.000
_cell.angle_alpha   90.00
_cell.angle_beta   90.00
_cell.angle_gamma   90.00
#
_symmetry.space_group_name_H-M   'P 1'
#
loop_
_entity.id
_entity.type
_entity.pdbx_description
1 polymer ?
#
loop_
_entity_poly.entity_id
_entity_poly.type
_entity_poly.pdbx_seq_one_letter_code
_entity_poly.pdbx_strand_id
1 'polypeptide(L)'
;MVENLLTIMAPKTRRSKCQICSVNESKYTCSGCATLYCSVPCYKKHKEVPCTPEKREEPNEDEGSQQPANDAPSSSGPPISDENPPPLRPLTSLKWPYVPDESAYPDPLKRDDPKSLQTHQYEAIATSPAIRQALAAHPNLPALLTSIDKLRGPDREYALQRALGVTAPEITPMNTGDKLSEDVLALRALAEAVEAAVRGDREGALGLDWGE
;
A
#
# COMPACT_ATOMS: atom_id res chain seq x y z
N MET A 1 13.27 13.30 -49.21
CA MET A 1 12.42 13.20 -48.00
C MET A 1 11.88 11.78 -47.98
N VAL A 2 12.46 10.90 -47.16
CA VAL A 2 11.97 9.53 -46.96
C VAL A 2 11.68 9.38 -45.48
N GLU A 3 10.42 9.53 -45.11
CA GLU A 3 9.94 9.36 -43.74
C GLU A 3 9.76 7.86 -43.47
N ASN A 4 10.63 7.33 -42.62
CA ASN A 4 10.63 5.94 -42.19
C ASN A 4 9.95 5.89 -40.81
N LEU A 5 8.63 5.68 -40.79
CA LEU A 5 7.85 5.50 -39.57
C LEU A 5 8.07 4.09 -39.02
N LEU A 6 9.10 3.95 -38.17
CA LEU A 6 9.30 2.79 -37.31
C LEU A 6 8.13 2.67 -36.31
N THR A 7 7.22 1.76 -36.61
CA THR A 7 6.17 1.32 -35.69
C THR A 7 6.80 0.47 -34.59
N ILE A 8 6.95 1.04 -33.40
CA ILE A 8 7.40 0.32 -32.20
C ILE A 8 6.27 -0.63 -31.77
N MET A 9 6.32 -1.89 -32.21
CA MET A 9 5.46 -2.97 -31.73
C MET A 9 5.92 -3.38 -30.32
N ALA A 10 5.09 -3.10 -29.31
CA ALA A 10 5.27 -3.62 -27.96
C ALA A 10 5.32 -5.17 -27.95
N PRO A 11 6.12 -5.79 -27.06
CA PRO A 11 6.19 -7.25 -26.97
C PRO A 11 4.82 -7.80 -26.58
N LYS A 12 4.21 -8.52 -27.52
CA LYS A 12 2.91 -9.17 -27.34
C LYS A 12 3.11 -10.33 -26.37
N THR A 13 2.82 -10.10 -25.09
CA THR A 13 2.73 -11.18 -24.10
C THR A 13 1.79 -12.24 -24.67
N ARG A 14 2.30 -13.47 -24.86
CA ARG A 14 1.51 -14.55 -25.46
C ARG A 14 0.33 -14.79 -24.53
N ARG A 15 -0.87 -14.49 -25.01
CA ARG A 15 -2.09 -14.76 -24.25
C ARG A 15 -2.25 -16.27 -24.18
N SER A 16 -2.43 -16.77 -22.96
CA SER A 16 -2.81 -18.15 -22.69
C SER A 16 -4.03 -18.56 -23.51
N LYS A 17 -4.16 -19.85 -23.83
CA LYS A 17 -5.33 -20.35 -24.54
C LYS A 17 -6.57 -20.31 -23.63
N CYS A 18 -7.75 -20.18 -24.24
CA CYS A 18 -9.04 -20.29 -23.57
C CYS A 18 -9.13 -21.64 -22.84
N GLN A 19 -9.43 -21.65 -21.54
CA GLN A 19 -9.57 -22.86 -20.73
C GLN A 19 -10.89 -23.62 -21.00
N ILE A 20 -11.83 -23.02 -21.75
CA ILE A 20 -13.12 -23.64 -22.10
C ILE A 20 -13.08 -24.38 -23.44
N CYS A 21 -12.40 -23.83 -24.45
CA CYS A 21 -12.33 -24.45 -25.77
C CYS A 21 -10.92 -24.91 -26.16
N SER A 22 -9.87 -24.38 -25.52
CA SER A 22 -8.46 -24.66 -25.82
C SER A 22 -8.03 -24.39 -27.28
N VAL A 23 -8.89 -23.79 -28.10
CA VAL A 23 -8.62 -23.48 -29.51
C VAL A 23 -8.09 -22.06 -29.67
N ASN A 24 -8.79 -21.08 -29.11
CA ASN A 24 -8.49 -19.66 -29.30
C ASN A 24 -7.72 -19.07 -28.12
N GLU A 25 -6.98 -17.98 -28.38
CA GLU A 25 -6.37 -17.17 -27.32
C GLU A 25 -7.44 -16.59 -26.37
N SER A 26 -7.14 -16.57 -25.07
CA SER A 26 -8.04 -16.00 -24.07
C SER A 26 -8.12 -14.49 -24.24
N LYS A 27 -9.35 -13.95 -24.28
CA LYS A 27 -9.61 -12.51 -24.41
C LYS A 27 -10.10 -11.91 -23.10
N TYR A 28 -10.68 -12.72 -22.22
CA TYR A 28 -11.34 -12.30 -20.99
C TYR A 28 -11.05 -13.29 -19.85
N THR A 29 -11.30 -12.85 -18.62
CA THR A 29 -11.11 -13.60 -17.38
C THR A 29 -12.40 -13.55 -16.56
N CYS A 30 -12.88 -14.69 -16.05
CA CYS A 30 -14.07 -14.75 -15.22
C CYS A 30 -13.82 -14.08 -13.86
N SER A 31 -14.73 -13.21 -13.41
CA SER A 31 -14.59 -12.50 -12.12
C SER A 31 -14.80 -13.38 -10.89
N GLY A 32 -15.46 -14.54 -11.02
CA GLY A 32 -15.74 -15.44 -9.89
C GLY A 32 -14.64 -16.46 -9.59
N CYS A 33 -14.00 -17.00 -10.62
CA CYS A 33 -13.05 -18.12 -10.51
C CYS A 33 -11.75 -17.90 -11.32
N ALA A 34 -11.56 -16.72 -11.90
CA ALA A 34 -10.41 -16.38 -12.76
C ALA A 34 -10.19 -17.27 -14.00
N THR A 35 -11.18 -18.07 -14.41
CA THR A 35 -11.08 -18.89 -15.64
C THR A 35 -10.95 -18.02 -16.89
N LEU A 36 -9.98 -18.35 -17.74
CA LEU A 36 -9.65 -17.63 -18.96
C LEU A 36 -10.50 -18.10 -20.15
N TYR A 37 -11.20 -17.18 -20.82
CA TYR A 37 -12.09 -17.53 -21.93
C TYR A 37 -11.93 -16.58 -23.14
N CYS A 38 -12.26 -17.08 -24.35
CA CYS A 38 -12.11 -16.31 -25.58
C CYS A 38 -13.35 -15.48 -25.97
N SER A 39 -14.55 -15.90 -25.58
CA SER A 39 -15.80 -15.30 -26.07
C SER A 39 -17.02 -15.62 -25.19
N VAL A 40 -18.11 -14.87 -25.40
CA VAL A 40 -19.40 -15.05 -24.70
C VAL A 40 -19.94 -16.49 -24.74
N PRO A 41 -19.90 -17.27 -25.84
CA PRO A 41 -20.34 -18.67 -25.80
C PRO A 41 -19.47 -19.54 -24.88
N CYS A 42 -18.17 -19.26 -24.75
CA CYS A 42 -17.33 -19.95 -23.77
C CYS A 42 -17.69 -19.56 -22.33
N TYR A 43 -18.06 -18.29 -22.10
CA TYR A 43 -18.55 -17.86 -20.78
C TYR A 43 -19.86 -18.54 -20.38
N LYS A 44 -20.79 -18.74 -21.32
CA LYS A 44 -22.05 -19.46 -21.05
C LYS A 44 -21.80 -20.93 -20.68
N LYS A 45 -20.97 -21.64 -21.46
CA LYS A 45 -20.55 -23.01 -21.14
C LYS A 45 -19.85 -23.12 -19.79
N HIS A 46 -19.05 -22.11 -19.44
CA HIS A 46 -18.40 -22.04 -18.14
C HIS A 46 -19.40 -21.90 -16.99
N LYS A 47 -20.44 -21.04 -17.14
CA LYS A 47 -21.45 -20.77 -16.10
C LYS A 47 -22.41 -21.93 -15.87
N GLU A 48 -22.51 -22.87 -16.81
CA GLU A 48 -23.30 -24.10 -16.66
C GLU A 48 -22.68 -25.07 -15.63
N VAL A 49 -21.38 -24.94 -15.38
CA VAL A 49 -20.67 -25.63 -14.29
C VAL A 49 -20.60 -24.67 -13.09
N PRO A 50 -20.77 -25.13 -11.83
CA PRO A 50 -20.68 -24.25 -10.67
C PRO A 50 -19.32 -23.55 -10.62
N CYS A 51 -19.35 -22.25 -10.90
CA CYS A 51 -18.23 -21.32 -10.81
C CYS A 51 -17.86 -21.16 -9.34
N THR A 52 -17.03 -22.07 -8.83
CA THR A 52 -16.49 -22.03 -7.48
C THR A 52 -15.09 -21.40 -7.51
N PRO A 53 -14.75 -20.52 -6.56
CA PRO A 53 -13.41 -19.99 -6.45
C PRO A 53 -12.48 -21.10 -5.95
N GLU A 54 -11.64 -21.65 -6.83
CA GLU A 54 -10.54 -22.51 -6.40
C GLU A 54 -9.55 -21.68 -5.57
N LYS A 55 -9.46 -22.02 -4.28
CA LYS A 55 -8.38 -21.59 -3.39
C LYS A 55 -7.08 -22.10 -4.02
N ARG A 56 -6.16 -21.19 -4.36
CA ARG A 56 -4.84 -21.57 -4.88
C ARG A 56 -4.15 -22.52 -3.90
N GLU A 57 -4.02 -23.78 -4.29
CA GLU A 57 -3.09 -24.71 -3.65
C GLU A 57 -1.72 -24.46 -4.27
N GLU A 58 -0.75 -24.12 -3.42
CA GLU A 58 0.65 -24.01 -3.79
C GLU A 58 1.24 -25.42 -3.89
N PRO A 59 1.84 -25.79 -5.04
CA PRO A 59 2.65 -27.00 -5.09
C PRO A 59 3.91 -26.78 -4.24
N ASN A 60 3.91 -27.46 -3.10
CA ASN A 60 5.08 -27.68 -2.27
C ASN A 60 5.84 -28.87 -2.88
N GLU A 61 7.04 -28.64 -3.38
CA GLU A 61 8.02 -29.70 -3.65
C GLU A 61 9.33 -29.37 -2.96
N ASP A 62 9.87 -30.45 -2.40
CA ASP A 62 10.68 -30.60 -1.21
C ASP A 62 12.19 -30.71 -1.52
N GLU A 63 12.97 -30.65 -0.45
CA GLU A 63 14.42 -30.67 -0.24
C GLU A 63 15.34 -31.47 -1.19
N GLY A 64 16.63 -31.06 -1.21
CA GLY A 64 17.73 -31.98 -1.49
C GLY A 64 19.15 -31.38 -1.59
N SER A 65 19.89 -31.44 -0.47
CA SER A 65 21.36 -31.66 -0.36
C SER A 65 22.36 -30.49 -0.19
N GLN A 66 22.71 -30.24 1.08
CA GLN A 66 24.06 -30.31 1.73
C GLN A 66 25.35 -29.79 1.01
N GLN A 67 25.91 -28.69 1.57
CA GLN A 67 27.30 -28.34 2.02
C GLN A 67 28.56 -29.00 1.38
N PRO A 68 29.77 -28.34 1.33
CA PRO A 68 30.38 -27.58 2.44
C PRO A 68 31.27 -26.35 2.07
N ALA A 69 31.89 -25.81 3.12
CA ALA A 69 32.73 -24.61 3.25
C ALA A 69 33.92 -24.46 2.28
N ASN A 70 34.31 -23.21 1.99
CA ASN A 70 35.60 -22.63 2.42
C ASN A 70 35.81 -21.21 1.84
N ASP A 71 36.66 -20.47 2.57
CA ASP A 71 37.47 -19.32 2.15
C ASP A 71 36.82 -17.93 2.05
N ALA A 72 37.09 -17.17 3.10
CA ALA A 72 37.28 -15.73 3.06
C ALA A 72 38.26 -15.35 1.94
N PRO A 73 38.08 -14.15 1.35
CA PRO A 73 39.18 -13.20 1.45
C PRO A 73 38.69 -11.83 1.89
N SER A 74 39.43 -11.27 2.85
CA SER A 74 39.58 -9.83 3.00
C SER A 74 39.96 -9.22 1.65
N SER A 75 39.19 -8.23 1.20
CA SER A 75 39.68 -7.25 0.23
C SER A 75 39.22 -5.87 0.63
N SER A 76 40.18 -5.16 1.19
CA SER A 76 40.24 -3.74 1.49
C SER A 76 39.95 -2.83 0.28
N GLY A 77 39.09 -1.83 0.51
CA GLY A 77 39.11 -0.49 -0.13
C GLY A 77 37.97 -0.18 -1.12
N PRO A 78 37.54 1.10 -1.28
CA PRO A 78 38.13 2.35 -0.78
C PRO A 78 37.23 3.14 0.22
N PRO A 79 37.79 4.15 0.92
CA PRO A 79 37.00 5.13 1.66
C PRO A 79 36.43 6.16 0.68
N ILE A 80 35.12 6.43 0.76
CA ILE A 80 34.45 7.50 0.00
C ILE A 80 33.59 8.24 1.03
N SER A 81 34.11 9.25 1.73
CA SER A 81 34.17 10.68 1.35
C SER A 81 32.80 11.33 1.12
N ASP A 82 32.43 12.15 2.12
CA ASP A 82 31.63 13.38 2.10
C ASP A 82 30.21 13.41 1.51
N GLU A 83 29.27 13.58 2.45
CA GLU A 83 28.23 14.62 2.49
C GLU A 83 27.36 14.86 1.26
N ASN A 84 26.47 13.92 0.93
CA ASN A 84 25.10 14.26 0.53
C ASN A 84 24.16 13.10 0.85
N PRO A 85 22.97 13.36 1.42
CA PRO A 85 21.97 12.31 1.60
C PRO A 85 21.59 11.70 0.24
N PRO A 86 21.29 10.39 0.18
CA PRO A 86 20.90 9.73 -1.06
C PRO A 86 19.76 10.51 -1.76
N PRO A 87 19.80 10.64 -3.10
CA PRO A 87 18.77 11.37 -3.82
C PRO A 87 17.40 10.73 -3.60
N LEU A 88 16.40 11.57 -3.31
CA LEU A 88 15.04 11.11 -3.09
C LEU A 88 14.43 10.54 -4.37
N ARG A 89 13.53 9.57 -4.23
CA ARG A 89 12.76 9.04 -5.35
C ARG A 89 11.84 10.14 -5.92
N PRO A 90 11.66 10.21 -7.25
CA PRO A 90 10.76 11.19 -7.85
C PRO A 90 9.30 10.84 -7.53
N LEU A 91 8.47 11.88 -7.33
CA LEU A 91 7.02 11.73 -7.03
C LEU A 91 6.25 11.01 -8.15
N THR A 92 6.73 11.11 -9.39
CA THR A 92 6.16 10.40 -10.56
C THR A 92 6.35 8.89 -10.51
N SER A 93 7.26 8.38 -9.66
CA SER A 93 7.45 6.94 -9.46
C SER A 93 6.41 6.31 -8.52
N LEU A 94 5.60 7.12 -7.83
CA LEU A 94 4.58 6.65 -6.91
C LEU A 94 3.27 6.38 -7.65
N LYS A 95 2.58 5.30 -7.25
CA LYS A 95 1.24 4.97 -7.76
C LYS A 95 0.19 5.65 -6.89
N TRP A 96 -0.14 6.89 -7.23
CA TRP A 96 -1.17 7.65 -6.54
C TRP A 96 -2.57 7.06 -6.81
N PRO A 97 -3.45 6.98 -5.79
CA PRO A 97 -4.85 6.67 -6.02
C PRO A 97 -5.50 7.78 -6.85
N TYR A 98 -6.48 7.43 -7.68
CA TYR A 98 -7.32 8.44 -8.33
C TYR A 98 -8.24 9.07 -7.28
N VAL A 99 -8.13 10.39 -7.12
CA VAL A 99 -9.01 11.19 -6.26
C VAL A 99 -9.89 12.05 -7.17
N PRO A 100 -11.23 11.91 -7.11
CA PRO A 100 -12.12 12.81 -7.83
C PRO A 100 -11.99 14.24 -7.32
N ASP A 101 -12.08 15.22 -8.23
CA ASP A 101 -12.13 16.63 -7.86
C ASP A 101 -13.36 16.93 -6.99
N GLU A 102 -13.21 17.87 -6.04
CA GLU A 102 -14.32 18.29 -5.17
C GLU A 102 -15.47 18.89 -6.00
N SER A 103 -16.71 18.51 -5.66
CA SER A 103 -17.88 19.09 -6.32
C SER A 103 -17.97 20.58 -6.00
N ALA A 104 -18.19 21.40 -7.04
CA ALA A 104 -18.41 22.84 -6.87
C ALA A 104 -19.65 23.16 -6.02
N TYR A 105 -20.56 22.20 -5.86
CA TYR A 105 -21.70 22.27 -4.97
C TYR A 105 -21.59 21.15 -3.93
N PRO A 106 -21.12 21.44 -2.70
CA PRO A 106 -21.06 20.46 -1.64
C PRO A 106 -22.48 20.16 -1.14
N ASP A 107 -22.79 18.89 -0.94
CA ASP A 107 -24.06 18.45 -0.35
C ASP A 107 -24.15 18.95 1.10
N PRO A 108 -25.17 19.76 1.47
CA PRO A 108 -25.30 20.29 2.82
C PRO A 108 -25.35 19.20 3.91
N LEU A 109 -25.85 18.01 3.58
CA LEU A 109 -25.93 16.88 4.51
C LEU A 109 -24.58 16.23 4.79
N LYS A 110 -23.59 16.42 3.92
CA LYS A 110 -22.25 15.83 4.02
C LYS A 110 -21.22 16.81 4.56
N ARG A 111 -21.67 17.93 5.13
CA ARG A 111 -20.78 18.97 5.67
C ARG A 111 -19.88 18.44 6.79
N ASP A 112 -20.42 17.55 7.61
CA ASP A 112 -19.74 17.01 8.80
C ASP A 112 -19.09 15.64 8.55
N ASP A 113 -19.28 15.07 7.35
CA ASP A 113 -18.61 13.81 6.96
C ASP A 113 -17.10 14.02 6.83
N PRO A 114 -16.27 13.03 7.22
CA PRO A 114 -14.83 13.10 7.02
C PRO A 114 -14.50 13.20 5.54
N LYS A 115 -13.82 14.29 5.16
CA LYS A 115 -13.40 14.55 3.78
C LYS A 115 -12.27 13.61 3.38
N SER A 116 -12.33 13.08 2.16
CA SER A 116 -11.22 12.34 1.57
C SER A 116 -10.01 13.25 1.32
N LEU A 117 -8.81 12.67 1.37
CA LEU A 117 -7.58 13.38 1.00
C LEU A 117 -7.56 13.77 -0.48
N GLN A 118 -7.18 15.01 -0.75
CA GLN A 118 -6.98 15.58 -2.09
C GLN A 118 -5.56 15.31 -2.62
N THR A 119 -5.37 15.37 -3.93
CA THR A 119 -4.07 15.11 -4.59
C THR A 119 -2.94 15.97 -4.02
N HIS A 120 -3.17 17.27 -3.81
CA HIS A 120 -2.16 18.16 -3.24
C HIS A 120 -1.77 17.79 -1.80
N GLN A 121 -2.69 17.19 -1.03
CA GLN A 121 -2.42 16.74 0.35
C GLN A 121 -1.56 15.47 0.34
N TYR A 122 -1.82 14.56 -0.59
CA TYR A 122 -0.97 13.40 -0.83
C TYR A 122 0.47 13.82 -1.21
N GLU A 123 0.62 14.83 -2.07
CA GLU A 123 1.91 15.40 -2.43
C GLU A 123 2.61 16.04 -1.22
N ALA A 124 1.88 16.79 -0.39
CA ALA A 124 2.40 17.38 0.85
C ALA A 124 2.90 16.29 1.82
N ILE A 125 2.14 15.20 1.98
CA ILE A 125 2.55 14.05 2.79
C ILE A 125 3.85 13.44 2.25
N ALA A 126 3.96 13.18 0.95
CA ALA A 126 5.17 12.56 0.37
C ALA A 126 6.40 13.46 0.40
N THR A 127 6.21 14.78 0.34
CA THR A 127 7.32 15.76 0.34
C THR A 127 7.70 16.25 1.74
N SER A 128 6.89 16.00 2.77
CA SER A 128 7.11 16.47 4.13
C SER A 128 8.43 15.97 4.76
N PRO A 129 9.33 16.87 5.20
CA PRO A 129 10.53 16.49 5.94
C PRO A 129 10.22 15.98 7.34
N ALA A 130 9.19 16.52 8.01
CA ALA A 130 8.79 16.09 9.35
C ALA A 130 8.33 14.63 9.36
N ILE A 131 7.55 14.21 8.35
CA ILE A 131 7.13 12.81 8.20
C ILE A 131 8.32 11.89 7.97
N ARG A 132 9.29 12.29 7.13
CA ARG A 132 10.52 11.51 6.93
C ARG A 132 11.34 11.39 8.22
N GLN A 133 11.43 12.47 9.00
CA GLN A 133 12.12 12.47 10.30
C GLN A 133 11.42 11.55 11.30
N ALA A 134 10.09 11.60 11.39
CA ALA A 134 9.31 10.72 12.26
C ALA A 134 9.52 9.23 11.91
N LEU A 135 9.50 8.88 10.61
CA LEU A 135 9.78 7.52 10.15
C LEU A 135 11.23 7.09 10.38
N ALA A 136 12.20 8.02 10.33
CA ALA A 136 13.60 7.73 10.59
C ALA A 136 13.91 7.58 12.08
N ALA A 137 13.22 8.34 12.94
CA ALA A 137 13.36 8.27 14.39
C ALA A 137 12.85 6.95 14.98
N HIS A 138 11.88 6.30 14.31
CA HIS A 138 11.20 5.10 14.81
C HIS A 138 11.23 3.97 13.77
N PRO A 139 12.23 3.05 13.84
CA PRO A 139 12.44 2.01 12.81
C PRO A 139 11.36 0.92 12.79
N ASN A 140 10.59 0.79 13.86
CA ASN A 140 9.42 -0.08 14.02
C ASN A 140 8.17 0.44 13.27
N LEU A 141 8.04 1.76 13.06
CA LEU A 141 6.84 2.34 12.43
C LEU A 141 6.54 1.78 11.03
N PRO A 142 7.51 1.64 10.10
CA PRO A 142 7.22 1.06 8.78
C PRO A 142 6.66 -0.37 8.86
N ALA A 143 7.16 -1.18 9.79
CA ALA A 143 6.67 -2.54 10.00
C ALA A 143 5.25 -2.55 10.60
N LEU A 144 4.99 -1.69 11.58
CA LEU A 144 3.67 -1.51 12.19
C LEU A 144 2.64 -1.05 11.14
N LEU A 145 2.94 0.01 10.38
CA LEU A 145 2.07 0.51 9.30
C LEU A 145 1.78 -0.57 8.26
N THR A 146 2.80 -1.33 7.86
CA THR A 146 2.65 -2.45 6.92
C THR A 146 1.74 -3.54 7.50
N SER A 147 1.81 -3.83 8.80
CA SER A 147 0.94 -4.82 9.44
C SER A 147 -0.52 -4.37 9.47
N ILE A 148 -0.77 -3.08 9.74
CA ILE A 148 -2.10 -2.48 9.74
C ILE A 148 -2.68 -2.46 8.31
N ASP A 149 -1.87 -2.11 7.31
CA ASP A 149 -2.30 -2.04 5.91
C ASP A 149 -2.56 -3.42 5.28
N LYS A 150 -2.17 -4.52 5.92
CA LYS A 150 -2.59 -5.88 5.53
C LYS A 150 -4.01 -6.21 6.01
N LEU A 151 -4.51 -5.52 7.02
CA LEU A 151 -5.86 -5.73 7.57
C LEU A 151 -6.93 -5.05 6.70
N ARG A 152 -8.19 -5.48 6.84
CA ARG A 152 -9.33 -4.95 6.09
C ARG A 152 -10.53 -4.74 7.02
N GLY A 153 -11.40 -3.80 6.66
CA GLY A 153 -12.64 -3.53 7.38
C GLY A 153 -12.41 -3.21 8.86
N PRO A 154 -13.26 -3.72 9.78
CA PRO A 154 -13.24 -3.32 11.18
C PRO A 154 -11.94 -3.70 11.90
N ASP A 155 -11.28 -4.80 11.53
CA ASP A 155 -10.01 -5.21 12.14
C ASP A 155 -8.91 -4.17 11.94
N ARG A 156 -8.91 -3.51 10.77
CA ARG A 156 -7.97 -2.41 10.48
C ARG A 156 -8.25 -1.21 11.38
N GLU A 157 -9.52 -0.87 11.56
CA GLU A 157 -9.94 0.26 12.41
C GLU A 157 -9.58 0.01 13.87
N TYR A 158 -9.85 -1.20 14.40
CA TYR A 158 -9.46 -1.58 15.75
C TYR A 158 -7.94 -1.62 15.94
N ALA A 159 -7.18 -2.08 14.95
CA ALA A 159 -5.72 -2.05 15.01
C ALA A 159 -5.19 -0.61 15.05
N LEU A 160 -5.74 0.29 14.24
CA LEU A 160 -5.40 1.72 14.27
C LEU A 160 -5.73 2.36 15.62
N GLN A 161 -6.93 2.12 16.15
CA GLN A 161 -7.35 2.66 17.45
C GLN A 161 -6.43 2.21 18.58
N ARG A 162 -6.06 0.93 18.61
CA ARG A 162 -5.11 0.39 19.60
C ARG A 162 -3.72 0.99 19.43
N ALA A 163 -3.23 1.08 18.19
CA ALA A 163 -1.90 1.62 17.92
C ALA A 163 -1.80 3.11 18.24
N LEU A 164 -2.90 3.86 18.17
CA LEU A 164 -2.98 5.27 18.58
C LEU A 164 -3.30 5.43 20.08
N GLY A 165 -3.64 4.35 20.78
CA GLY A 165 -4.06 4.38 22.18
C GLY A 165 -5.36 5.15 22.41
N VAL A 166 -6.30 5.10 21.46
CA VAL A 166 -7.63 5.76 21.56
C VAL A 166 -8.77 4.78 21.84
N THR A 167 -8.47 3.54 22.23
CA THR A 167 -9.49 2.54 22.59
C THR A 167 -10.17 2.90 23.91
N ALA A 168 -11.50 2.70 23.98
CA ALA A 168 -12.27 2.93 25.19
C ALA A 168 -11.73 2.11 26.38
N PRO A 169 -11.70 2.69 27.60
CA PRO A 169 -11.09 2.07 28.79
C PRO A 169 -11.78 0.77 29.23
N GLU A 170 -12.98 0.46 28.72
CA GLU A 170 -13.72 -0.77 29.02
C GLU A 170 -13.07 -2.04 28.44
N ILE A 171 -12.15 -1.90 27.47
CA ILE A 171 -11.50 -3.03 26.77
C ILE A 171 -10.04 -3.22 27.23
N THR A 172 -9.45 -2.25 27.93
CA THR A 172 -8.08 -2.37 28.47
C THR A 172 -8.09 -3.06 29.83
N PRO A 173 -7.46 -4.25 29.98
CA PRO A 173 -7.29 -4.84 31.30
C PRO A 173 -6.49 -3.88 32.18
N MET A 174 -7.07 -3.52 33.33
CA MET A 174 -6.62 -2.47 34.27
C MET A 174 -5.25 -2.72 34.95
N ASN A 175 -4.19 -3.13 34.25
CA ASN A 175 -2.95 -3.53 34.93
C ASN A 175 -1.63 -3.22 34.24
N THR A 176 -1.52 -2.11 33.52
CA THR A 176 -0.20 -1.55 33.15
C THR A 176 -0.24 -0.04 33.31
N GLY A 177 0.42 0.46 34.36
CA GLY A 177 0.41 1.88 34.72
C GLY A 177 0.97 2.80 33.63
N ASP A 178 0.26 3.91 33.44
CA ASP A 178 0.70 5.29 33.11
C ASP A 178 1.78 5.57 32.05
N LYS A 179 2.27 4.58 31.31
CA LYS A 179 3.19 4.80 30.19
C LYS A 179 2.60 4.22 28.93
N LEU A 180 2.23 5.10 27.99
CA LEU A 180 1.95 4.73 26.62
C LEU A 180 3.17 3.98 26.06
N SER A 181 2.91 2.92 25.28
CA SER A 181 3.97 2.20 24.59
C SER A 181 4.76 3.16 23.68
N GLU A 182 6.06 2.90 23.51
CA GLU A 182 6.89 3.64 22.56
C GLU A 182 6.29 3.66 21.15
N ASP A 183 5.67 2.54 20.74
CA ASP A 183 4.95 2.42 19.46
C ASP A 183 3.78 3.41 19.35
N VAL A 184 3.06 3.64 20.46
CA VAL A 184 1.91 4.56 20.50
C VAL A 184 2.39 6.00 20.38
N LEU A 185 3.43 6.36 21.12
CA LEU A 185 4.04 7.69 21.04
C LEU A 185 4.59 7.96 19.65
N ALA A 186 5.30 6.99 19.07
CA ALA A 186 5.84 7.07 17.71
C ALA A 186 4.72 7.27 16.67
N LEU A 187 3.61 6.53 16.79
CA LEU A 187 2.50 6.65 15.84
C LEU A 187 1.73 7.97 16.02
N ARG A 188 1.59 8.47 17.24
CA ARG A 188 1.02 9.81 17.50
C ARG A 188 1.87 10.91 16.91
N ALA A 189 3.19 10.86 17.09
CA ALA A 189 4.13 11.81 16.48
C ALA A 189 4.06 11.80 14.95
N LEU A 190 3.93 10.60 14.34
CA LEU A 190 3.70 10.49 12.90
C LEU A 190 2.34 11.11 12.50
N ALA A 191 1.28 10.86 13.25
CA ALA A 191 -0.05 11.40 12.98
C ALA A 191 -0.08 12.93 13.05
N GLU A 192 0.60 13.53 14.02
CA GLU A 192 0.79 14.98 14.12
C GLU A 192 1.56 15.55 12.92
N ALA A 193 2.65 14.88 12.51
CA ALA A 193 3.40 15.29 11.33
C ALA A 193 2.57 15.20 10.03
N VAL A 194 1.68 14.21 9.94
CA VAL A 194 0.72 14.07 8.84
C VAL A 194 -0.33 15.18 8.88
N GLU A 195 -0.91 15.47 10.06
CA GLU A 195 -1.88 16.56 10.21
C GLU A 195 -1.28 17.90 9.79
N ALA A 196 -0.07 18.22 10.26
CA ALA A 196 0.63 19.45 9.92
C ALA A 196 0.87 19.55 8.40
N ALA A 197 1.26 18.45 7.75
CA ALA A 197 1.47 18.42 6.29
C ALA A 197 0.17 18.60 5.49
N VAL A 198 -0.93 18.00 5.93
CA VAL A 198 -2.23 18.04 5.25
C VAL A 198 -2.92 19.38 5.44
N ARG A 199 -2.78 19.98 6.63
CA ARG A 199 -3.43 21.23 6.99
C ARG A 199 -2.65 22.45 6.49
N GLY A 200 -1.32 22.38 6.56
CA GLY A 200 -0.42 23.53 6.36
C GLY A 200 -0.51 24.55 7.50
N ASP A 201 -0.13 25.79 7.24
CA ASP A 201 -0.01 26.90 8.22
C ASP A 201 -1.36 27.47 8.72
N ARG A 202 -2.44 26.69 8.68
CA ARG A 202 -3.77 27.14 9.14
C ARG A 202 -3.88 27.02 10.67
N GLU A 203 -3.39 28.03 11.37
CA GLU A 203 -3.32 28.11 12.86
C GLU A 203 -4.69 28.14 13.57
N GLY A 204 -5.79 28.44 12.87
CA GLY A 204 -7.13 28.61 13.47
C GLY A 204 -8.04 27.38 13.49
N ALA A 205 -7.56 26.21 13.04
CA ALA A 205 -8.35 24.98 13.02
C ALA A 205 -8.02 24.07 14.20
N LEU A 206 -9.03 23.37 14.74
CA LEU A 206 -8.86 22.36 15.79
C LEU A 206 -7.91 21.27 15.27
N GLY A 207 -6.77 21.08 15.95
CA GLY A 207 -5.78 20.05 15.63
C GLY A 207 -6.15 18.70 16.23
N LEU A 208 -5.25 17.72 16.08
CA LEU A 208 -5.34 16.46 16.83
C LEU A 208 -5.21 16.76 18.32
N ASP A 209 -6.21 16.34 19.09
CA ASP A 209 -6.19 16.35 20.55
C ASP A 209 -6.24 14.90 21.02
N TRP A 210 -5.27 14.51 21.83
CA TRP A 210 -5.14 13.15 22.35
C TRP A 210 -5.85 12.95 23.69
N GLY A 211 -6.34 14.02 24.33
CA GLY A 211 -6.96 13.99 25.66
C GLY A 211 -5.96 13.56 26.74
N GLU A 212 -5.37 14.53 27.44
CA GLU A 212 -4.64 14.27 28.71
C GLU A 212 -5.61 14.18 29.90
#